data_AF-A0AAQ3XUC2-F1
#
_entry.id   AF-A0AAQ3XUC2-F1
#
_cell.length_a   1.000
_cell.length_b   1.000
_cell.length_c   1.000
_cell.angle_alpha   90.00
_cell.angle_beta   90.00
_cell.angle_gamma   90.00
#
_symmetry.space_group_name_H-M   'P 1'
#
loop_
_entity.id
_entity.type
_entity.pdbx_description
1 polymer ?
#
loop_
_entity_poly.entity_id
_entity_poly.type
_entity_poly.pdbx_seq_one_letter_code
_entity_poly.pdbx_strand_id
1 'polypeptide(L)'
;MRLHDLRSAIGARRKNAIYEIGGQSLRFSDDVPADHFLFRIAVCFASKRPRVMAQQNEWSPTAETTLRKMFGAGASASVIADAINKTRSAVCGKISRLKLRRESKPILTKAPPRQTPRRAIPEFVADAVAKPVSILDVKDHQCRAPLDQRDPNGLAMFCGARKVPGSSWCARHKRQFITVCYVSRRS
;
A
#
# COMPACT_ATOMS: atom_id res chain seq x y z
N MET A 1 28.48 14.98 -18.32
CA MET A 1 27.77 13.77 -18.80
C MET A 1 26.37 13.76 -18.20
N ARG A 2 25.33 13.99 -19.02
CA ARG A 2 23.93 14.19 -18.59
C ARG A 2 23.16 12.86 -18.65
N LEU A 3 22.27 12.67 -17.68
CA LEU A 3 21.39 11.50 -17.45
C LEU A 3 20.47 11.05 -18.61
N HIS A 4 20.57 11.65 -19.81
CA HIS A 4 19.68 11.34 -20.92
C HIS A 4 20.12 10.09 -21.72
N ASP A 5 21.41 9.73 -21.67
CA ASP A 5 21.97 8.66 -22.53
C ASP A 5 21.77 7.23 -21.98
N LEU A 6 21.41 7.07 -20.71
CA LEU A 6 21.13 5.74 -20.13
C LEU A 6 19.75 5.18 -20.52
N ARG A 7 18.82 6.03 -20.98
CA ARG A 7 17.46 5.61 -21.36
C ARG A 7 17.41 4.98 -22.76
N SER A 8 18.38 5.29 -23.62
CA SER A 8 18.49 4.72 -24.98
C SER A 8 19.05 3.30 -25.02
N ALA A 9 19.81 2.86 -24.01
CA ALA A 9 20.39 1.51 -23.98
C ALA A 9 19.38 0.41 -23.57
N ILE A 10 18.31 0.75 -22.85
CA ILE A 10 17.31 -0.22 -22.36
C ILE A 10 16.30 -0.58 -23.47
N GLY A 11 16.10 0.30 -24.47
CA GLY A 11 15.15 0.10 -25.57
C GLY A 11 15.66 -0.73 -26.75
N ALA A 12 16.98 -0.86 -26.93
CA ALA A 12 17.57 -1.48 -28.13
C ALA A 12 17.77 -3.00 -28.03
N ARG A 13 17.68 -3.59 -26.82
CA ARG A 13 17.97 -5.04 -26.60
C ARG A 13 16.74 -5.96 -26.61
N ARG A 14 15.59 -5.50 -27.10
CA ARG A 14 14.34 -6.29 -27.15
C ARG A 14 13.86 -6.63 -28.54
N LYS A 15 14.55 -6.20 -29.60
CA LYS A 15 14.04 -6.35 -30.96
C LYS A 15 14.32 -7.71 -31.59
N ASN A 16 15.29 -8.49 -31.09
CA ASN A 16 15.66 -9.79 -31.68
C ASN A 16 15.79 -10.92 -30.64
N ALA A 17 14.86 -11.02 -29.70
CA ALA A 17 14.81 -12.18 -28.80
C ALA A 17 13.90 -13.26 -29.42
N ILE A 18 14.53 -14.23 -30.09
CA ILE A 18 13.86 -15.46 -30.54
C ILE A 18 13.74 -16.36 -29.31
N TYR A 19 12.52 -16.74 -28.94
CA TYR A 19 12.25 -17.70 -27.87
C TYR A 19 11.74 -19.00 -28.50
N GLU A 20 12.56 -20.05 -28.44
CA GLU A 20 12.20 -21.40 -28.85
C GLU A 20 11.42 -22.08 -27.71
N ILE A 21 10.13 -22.34 -27.92
CA ILE A 21 9.32 -23.17 -27.02
C ILE A 21 8.88 -24.39 -27.83
N GLY A 22 9.41 -25.57 -27.50
CA GLY A 22 8.92 -26.83 -28.06
C GLY A 22 9.22 -27.08 -29.55
N GLY A 23 10.23 -26.44 -30.14
CA GLY A 23 10.74 -26.78 -31.49
C GLY A 23 9.95 -26.21 -32.67
N GLN A 24 9.16 -25.15 -32.47
CA GLN A 24 8.55 -24.40 -33.58
C GLN A 24 8.90 -22.90 -33.49
N SER A 25 9.63 -22.40 -34.49
CA SER A 25 9.92 -20.98 -34.63
C SER A 25 8.67 -20.25 -35.16
N LEU A 26 8.02 -19.44 -34.34
CA LEU A 26 6.93 -18.57 -34.80
C LEU A 26 7.51 -17.20 -35.20
N ARG A 27 7.48 -16.90 -36.50
CA ARG A 27 7.62 -15.53 -37.00
C ARG A 27 6.28 -14.84 -36.83
N PHE A 28 6.25 -13.74 -36.08
CA PHE A 28 5.10 -12.86 -36.01
C PHE A 28 4.95 -12.17 -37.37
N SER A 29 4.06 -12.68 -38.23
CA SER A 29 3.60 -11.92 -39.39
C SER A 29 2.58 -10.89 -38.93
N ASP A 30 2.76 -9.65 -39.37
CA ASP A 30 1.97 -8.47 -39.07
C ASP A 30 0.54 -8.58 -39.64
N ASP A 31 -0.37 -9.27 -38.95
CA ASP A 31 -1.82 -9.11 -39.16
C ASP A 31 -2.59 -9.64 -37.93
N VAL A 32 -2.82 -8.77 -36.94
CA VAL A 32 -3.72 -9.06 -35.81
C VAL A 32 -4.83 -7.99 -35.78
N PRO A 33 -6.09 -8.36 -36.04
CA PRO A 33 -7.21 -7.42 -36.02
C PRO A 33 -7.54 -6.97 -34.59
N ALA A 34 -8.14 -5.78 -34.50
CA ALA A 34 -8.29 -5.00 -33.28
C ALA A 34 -9.39 -5.49 -32.30
N ASP A 35 -9.22 -6.64 -31.66
CA ASP A 35 -9.99 -7.04 -30.47
C ASP A 35 -9.12 -6.99 -29.20
N HIS A 36 -9.01 -5.76 -28.68
CA HIS A 36 -8.25 -5.30 -27.52
C HIS A 36 -8.55 -6.02 -26.17
N PHE A 37 -9.38 -7.07 -26.14
CA PHE A 37 -9.82 -7.74 -24.92
C PHE A 37 -8.86 -8.85 -24.46
N LEU A 38 -8.30 -9.64 -25.37
CA LEU A 38 -7.40 -10.75 -25.02
C LEU A 38 -5.96 -10.29 -24.75
N PHE A 39 -5.52 -9.19 -25.37
CA PHE A 39 -4.19 -8.61 -25.13
C PHE A 39 -4.04 -8.12 -23.68
N ARG A 40 -5.12 -7.60 -23.10
CA ARG A 40 -5.15 -7.08 -21.72
C ARG A 40 -5.10 -8.20 -20.67
N ILE A 41 -5.70 -9.36 -20.96
CA ILE A 41 -5.60 -10.56 -20.12
C ILE A 41 -4.18 -11.16 -20.20
N ALA A 42 -3.59 -11.24 -21.40
CA ALA A 42 -2.25 -11.76 -21.61
C ALA A 42 -1.15 -10.93 -20.93
N VAL A 43 -1.21 -9.60 -21.02
CA VAL A 43 -0.28 -8.68 -20.33
C VAL A 43 -0.46 -8.77 -18.80
N CYS A 44 -1.68 -9.00 -18.32
CA CYS A 44 -1.94 -9.22 -16.89
C CYS A 44 -1.27 -10.51 -16.39
N PHE A 45 -1.32 -11.60 -17.18
CA PHE A 45 -0.69 -12.88 -16.83
C PHE A 45 0.84 -12.80 -16.83
N ALA A 46 1.44 -12.09 -17.80
CA ALA A 46 2.88 -11.88 -17.89
C ALA A 46 3.45 -10.95 -16.79
N SER A 47 2.61 -10.14 -16.14
CA SER A 47 2.98 -9.27 -15.01
C SER A 47 2.88 -9.93 -13.63
N LYS A 48 2.41 -11.18 -13.55
CA LYS A 48 2.43 -11.94 -12.30
C LYS A 48 3.88 -12.17 -11.91
N ARG A 49 4.38 -11.35 -10.98
CA ARG A 49 5.70 -11.54 -10.34
C ARG A 49 5.82 -13.01 -9.96
N PRO A 50 6.94 -13.68 -10.29
CA PRO A 50 7.08 -15.09 -10.00
C PRO A 50 6.90 -15.30 -8.50
N ARG A 51 6.19 -16.38 -8.16
CA ARG A 51 5.70 -16.77 -6.83
C ARG A 51 6.83 -17.14 -5.85
N VAL A 52 8.02 -16.57 -6.00
CA VAL A 52 9.25 -16.98 -5.28
C VAL A 52 9.21 -16.57 -3.80
N MET A 53 8.38 -15.58 -3.44
CA MET A 53 8.22 -15.10 -2.05
C MET A 53 7.04 -15.71 -1.29
N ALA A 54 6.20 -16.53 -1.94
CA ALA A 54 4.97 -17.03 -1.33
C ALA A 54 5.22 -18.12 -0.28
N GLN A 55 6.30 -18.89 -0.41
CA GLN A 55 6.63 -20.00 0.50
C GLN A 55 6.90 -19.51 1.93
N GLN A 56 7.40 -18.29 2.10
CA GLN A 56 7.62 -17.69 3.43
C GLN A 56 6.32 -17.34 4.16
N ASN A 57 5.16 -17.37 3.52
CA ASN A 57 3.87 -17.08 4.19
C ASN A 57 3.06 -18.33 4.53
N GLU A 58 3.50 -19.51 4.12
CA GLU A 58 2.79 -20.76 4.42
C GLU A 58 3.06 -21.19 5.87
N TRP A 59 1.99 -21.39 6.64
CA TRP A 59 2.05 -21.82 8.03
C TRP A 59 2.00 -23.34 8.10
N SER A 60 3.17 -23.98 8.18
CA SER A 60 3.25 -25.42 8.43
C SER A 60 2.75 -25.74 9.85
N PRO A 61 2.20 -26.95 10.08
CA PRO A 61 1.82 -27.38 11.41
C PRO A 61 3.02 -27.44 12.37
N THR A 62 4.22 -27.73 11.87
CA THR A 62 5.49 -27.70 12.64
C THR A 62 5.89 -26.30 13.09
N ALA A 63 5.62 -25.27 12.28
CA ALA A 63 5.86 -23.88 12.67
C ALA A 63 4.85 -23.43 13.75
N GLU A 64 3.60 -23.89 13.68
CA GLU A 64 2.59 -23.58 14.69
C GLU A 64 2.88 -24.23 16.05
N THR A 65 3.33 -25.49 16.07
CA THR A 65 3.72 -26.15 17.34
C THR A 65 4.90 -25.45 17.99
N THR A 66 5.91 -25.08 17.21
CA THR A 66 7.07 -24.31 17.69
C THR A 66 6.65 -22.94 18.23
N LEU A 67 5.74 -22.24 17.54
CA LEU A 67 5.17 -20.97 17.99
C LEU A 67 4.46 -21.13 19.33
N ARG A 68 3.58 -22.13 19.48
CA ARG A 68 2.86 -22.37 20.75
C ARG A 68 3.83 -22.68 21.89
N LYS A 69 4.83 -23.52 21.64
CA LYS A 69 5.87 -23.89 22.62
C LYS A 69 6.68 -22.68 23.07
N MET A 70 7.25 -21.92 22.14
CA MET A 70 8.07 -20.74 22.47
C MET A 70 7.23 -19.60 23.08
N PHE A 71 5.97 -19.45 22.66
CA PHE A 71 5.06 -18.47 23.22
C PHE A 71 4.69 -18.80 24.67
N GLY A 72 4.45 -20.08 24.99
CA GLY A 72 4.24 -20.57 26.35
C GLY A 72 5.48 -20.38 27.24
N ALA A 73 6.68 -20.53 26.67
CA ALA A 73 7.94 -20.20 27.34
C ALA A 73 8.20 -18.69 27.51
N GLY A 74 7.31 -17.82 27.03
CA GLY A 74 7.42 -16.36 27.19
C GLY A 74 8.31 -15.65 26.16
N ALA A 75 8.82 -16.35 25.14
CA ALA A 75 9.72 -15.77 24.13
C ALA A 75 9.06 -14.62 23.33
N SER A 76 9.80 -13.57 22.97
CA SER A 76 9.22 -12.43 22.22
C SER A 76 8.84 -12.80 20.78
N ALA A 77 7.93 -12.03 20.17
CA ALA A 77 7.50 -12.30 18.79
C ALA A 77 8.64 -12.22 17.76
N SER A 78 9.69 -11.42 18.03
CA SER A 78 10.89 -11.37 17.19
C SER A 78 11.72 -12.65 17.30
N VAL A 79 11.95 -13.13 18.53
CA VAL A 79 12.72 -14.37 18.77
C VAL A 79 12.01 -15.58 18.16
N ILE A 80 10.67 -15.63 18.28
CA ILE A 80 9.86 -16.66 17.63
C ILE A 80 10.01 -16.58 16.12
N ALA A 81 9.93 -15.37 15.55
CA ALA A 81 10.07 -15.12 14.11
C ALA A 81 11.41 -15.63 13.55
N ASP A 82 12.51 -15.35 14.25
CA ASP A 82 13.85 -15.80 13.87
C ASP A 82 13.93 -17.34 13.89
N ALA A 83 13.33 -17.98 14.90
CA ALA A 83 13.33 -19.45 15.03
C ALA A 83 12.49 -20.18 13.96
N ILE A 84 11.37 -19.61 13.53
CA ILE A 84 10.48 -20.23 12.52
C ILE A 84 10.71 -19.66 11.10
N ASN A 85 11.70 -18.78 10.93
CA ASN A 85 12.01 -18.05 9.70
C ASN A 85 10.78 -17.36 9.08
N LYS A 86 10.02 -16.65 9.91
CA LYS A 86 8.85 -15.84 9.52
C LYS A 86 9.05 -14.40 9.96
N THR A 87 8.32 -13.47 9.35
CA THR A 87 8.36 -12.08 9.82
C THR A 87 7.67 -11.93 11.18
N ARG A 88 8.15 -11.00 12.02
CA ARG A 88 7.50 -10.63 13.30
C ARG A 88 6.00 -10.35 13.12
N SER A 89 5.62 -9.65 12.05
CA SER A 89 4.23 -9.32 11.75
C SER A 89 3.38 -10.55 11.44
N ALA A 90 3.93 -11.53 10.72
CA ALA A 90 3.26 -12.80 10.48
C ALA A 90 3.01 -13.55 11.81
N VAL A 91 4.03 -13.61 12.69
CA VAL A 91 3.92 -14.23 14.01
C VAL A 91 2.84 -13.56 14.86
N CYS A 92 2.85 -12.23 14.97
CA CYS A 92 1.82 -11.48 15.70
C CYS A 92 0.42 -11.74 15.13
N GLY A 93 0.29 -11.74 13.79
CA GLY A 93 -0.98 -12.04 13.12
C GLY A 93 -1.48 -13.45 13.42
N LYS A 94 -0.59 -14.46 13.44
CA LYS A 94 -0.95 -15.84 13.77
C LYS A 94 -1.33 -15.99 15.24
N ILE A 95 -0.57 -15.41 16.18
CA ILE A 95 -0.90 -15.39 17.62
C ILE A 95 -2.31 -14.84 17.84
N SER A 96 -2.65 -13.72 17.19
CA SER A 96 -3.98 -13.10 17.28
C SER A 96 -5.10 -14.01 16.76
N ARG A 97 -4.86 -14.73 15.65
CA ARG A 97 -5.85 -15.66 15.07
C ARG A 97 -6.04 -16.92 15.91
N LEU A 98 -4.97 -17.41 16.54
CA LEU A 98 -5.00 -18.55 17.47
C LEU A 98 -5.53 -18.17 18.87
N LYS A 99 -5.86 -16.89 19.10
CA LYS A 99 -6.31 -16.35 20.39
C LYS A 99 -5.38 -16.71 21.55
N LEU A 100 -4.09 -16.81 21.27
CA LEU A 100 -3.07 -17.04 22.30
C LEU A 100 -2.81 -15.72 23.03
N ARG A 101 -3.36 -15.58 24.23
CA ARG A 101 -3.14 -14.42 25.10
C ARG A 101 -2.08 -14.77 26.13
N ARG A 102 -1.12 -13.86 26.35
CA ARG A 102 -0.32 -13.91 27.57
C ARG A 102 -1.15 -13.35 28.69
N GLU A 103 -1.12 -14.00 29.84
CA GLU A 103 -1.59 -13.34 31.05
C GLU A 103 -0.59 -12.24 31.39
N SER A 104 -0.83 -11.06 30.82
CA SER A 104 -0.06 -9.87 31.15
C SER A 104 -0.62 -9.36 32.47
N LYS A 105 0.22 -9.33 33.52
CA LYS A 105 -0.06 -8.54 34.72
C LYS A 105 -0.45 -7.12 34.26
N PRO A 106 -1.50 -6.51 34.83
CA PRO A 106 -1.86 -5.15 34.47
C PRO A 106 -0.63 -4.26 34.65
N ILE A 107 -0.18 -3.64 33.57
CA ILE A 107 0.91 -2.67 33.61
C ILE A 107 0.34 -1.44 34.33
N LEU A 108 0.53 -1.40 35.64
CA LEU A 108 0.07 -0.32 36.53
C LEU A 108 0.83 1.00 36.32
N THR A 109 1.79 1.05 35.39
CA THR A 109 2.55 2.27 35.09
C THR A 109 2.56 2.53 33.59
N LYS A 110 1.62 3.34 33.11
CA LYS A 110 1.83 4.07 31.86
C LYS A 110 2.99 5.02 32.11
N ALA A 111 4.17 4.68 31.59
CA ALA A 111 5.26 5.64 31.48
C ALA A 111 4.71 6.89 30.74
N PRO A 112 5.05 8.11 31.17
CA PRO A 112 4.60 9.31 30.49
C PRO A 112 5.04 9.24 29.02
N PRO A 113 4.18 9.64 28.08
CA PRO A 113 4.52 9.61 26.66
C PRO A 113 5.80 10.42 26.46
N ARG A 114 6.84 9.78 25.94
CA ARG A 114 8.09 10.43 25.58
C ARG A 114 7.76 11.54 24.59
N GLN A 115 7.79 12.79 25.04
CA GLN A 115 7.51 13.95 24.21
C GLN A 115 8.65 14.07 23.20
N THR A 116 8.41 13.64 21.96
CA THR A 116 9.25 14.06 20.86
C THR A 116 8.99 15.55 20.63
N PRO A 117 10.02 16.41 20.49
CA PRO A 117 9.83 17.83 20.26
C PRO A 117 8.95 18.00 19.02
N ARG A 118 7.76 18.55 19.25
CA ARG A 118 6.74 18.76 18.22
C ARG A 118 7.27 19.88 17.33
N ARG A 119 7.84 19.51 16.18
CA ARG A 119 8.25 20.47 15.15
C ARG A 119 7.08 21.41 14.87
N ALA A 120 7.30 22.71 15.05
CA ALA A 120 6.28 23.72 14.81
C ALA A 120 5.74 23.56 13.39
N ILE A 121 4.44 23.31 13.28
CA ILE A 121 3.75 23.28 12.00
C ILE A 121 3.58 24.75 11.61
N PRO A 122 4.07 25.19 10.43
CA PRO A 122 3.79 26.53 9.95
C PRO A 122 2.29 26.79 9.99
N GLU A 123 1.91 27.93 10.57
CA GLU A 123 0.52 28.35 10.68
C GLU A 123 -0.03 28.52 9.27
N PHE A 124 -0.83 27.54 8.83
CA PHE A 124 -1.37 27.51 7.49
C PHE A 124 -2.50 28.52 7.45
N VAL A 125 -2.23 29.68 6.86
CA VAL A 125 -3.25 30.67 6.52
C VAL A 125 -4.37 29.94 5.78
N ALA A 126 -5.59 30.07 6.31
CA ALA A 126 -6.78 29.50 5.69
C ALA A 126 -7.05 30.28 4.40
N ASP A 127 -6.39 29.88 3.32
CA ASP A 127 -6.63 30.46 2.02
C ASP A 127 -8.10 30.26 1.64
N ALA A 128 -8.73 31.40 1.36
CA ALA A 128 -9.95 31.67 0.62
C ALA A 128 -10.78 30.46 0.20
N VAL A 129 -12.09 30.54 0.48
CA VAL A 129 -13.14 29.59 0.05
C VAL A 129 -12.91 29.15 -1.40
N ALA A 130 -12.19 28.05 -1.57
CA ALA A 130 -11.90 27.50 -2.87
C ALA A 130 -13.22 26.98 -3.43
N LYS A 131 -13.55 27.39 -4.66
CA LYS A 131 -14.74 26.91 -5.34
C LYS A 131 -14.64 25.38 -5.45
N PRO A 132 -15.73 24.64 -5.17
CA PRO A 132 -15.82 23.23 -5.46
C PRO A 132 -15.38 22.94 -6.91
N VAL A 133 -14.59 21.89 -7.10
CA VAL A 133 -14.02 21.51 -8.40
C VAL A 133 -14.53 20.13 -8.77
N SER A 134 -14.87 19.92 -10.05
CA SER A 134 -15.30 18.62 -10.58
C SER A 134 -14.17 17.58 -10.48
N ILE A 135 -14.53 16.29 -10.60
CA ILE A 135 -13.55 15.19 -10.71
C ILE A 135 -12.56 15.38 -11.88
N LEU A 136 -12.99 16.05 -12.95
CA LEU A 136 -12.19 16.19 -14.17
C LEU A 136 -11.14 17.30 -14.01
N ASP A 137 -11.46 18.32 -13.21
CA ASP A 137 -10.66 19.54 -13.11
C ASP A 137 -9.77 19.58 -11.85
N VAL A 138 -9.87 18.58 -10.97
CA VAL A 138 -9.11 18.54 -9.71
C VAL A 138 -7.61 18.31 -9.97
N LYS A 139 -6.78 19.25 -9.53
CA LYS A 139 -5.32 19.20 -9.71
C LYS A 139 -4.63 18.52 -8.53
N ASP A 140 -3.38 18.11 -8.74
CA ASP A 140 -2.59 17.38 -7.74
C ASP A 140 -2.35 18.12 -6.43
N HIS A 141 -2.29 19.45 -6.43
CA HIS A 141 -2.06 20.27 -5.24
C HIS A 141 -3.35 20.63 -4.48
N GLN A 142 -4.50 20.13 -4.95
CA GLN A 142 -5.83 20.43 -4.41
C GLN A 142 -6.36 19.29 -3.53
N CYS A 143 -7.26 19.64 -2.63
CA CYS A 143 -7.88 18.76 -1.66
C CYS A 143 -8.90 17.85 -2.33
N ARG A 144 -8.66 16.54 -2.26
CA ARG A 144 -9.47 15.49 -2.89
C ARG A 144 -10.58 14.96 -1.98
N ALA A 145 -11.11 15.82 -1.11
CA ALA A 145 -12.26 15.47 -0.27
C ALA A 145 -13.53 15.57 -1.11
N PRO A 146 -14.32 14.49 -1.24
CA PRO A 146 -15.61 14.56 -1.92
C PRO A 146 -16.56 15.44 -1.10
N LEU A 147 -17.38 16.19 -1.80
CA LEU A 147 -18.48 16.98 -1.26
C LEU A 147 -19.80 16.29 -1.61
N ASP A 148 -20.83 16.54 -0.81
CA ASP A 148 -22.16 15.98 -1.05
C ASP A 148 -22.86 16.62 -2.26
N GLN A 149 -22.42 17.80 -2.67
CA GLN A 149 -22.91 18.50 -3.86
C GLN A 149 -22.40 17.85 -5.14
N ARG A 150 -23.23 17.86 -6.18
CA ARG A 150 -22.88 17.43 -7.54
C ARG A 150 -22.89 18.61 -8.50
N ASP A 151 -22.05 18.52 -9.53
CA ASP A 151 -22.10 19.44 -10.65
C ASP A 151 -23.44 19.36 -11.40
N PRO A 152 -23.79 20.37 -12.22
CA PRO A 152 -24.90 20.30 -13.17
C PRO A 152 -24.84 19.06 -14.07
N ASN A 153 -23.63 18.56 -14.34
CA ASN A 153 -23.38 17.37 -15.15
C ASN A 153 -23.44 16.06 -14.33
N GLY A 154 -23.83 16.12 -13.05
CA GLY A 154 -23.92 14.97 -12.14
C GLY A 154 -22.59 14.48 -11.55
N LEU A 155 -21.47 15.12 -11.92
CA LEU A 155 -20.14 14.73 -11.45
C LEU A 155 -19.95 15.06 -9.97
N ALA A 156 -19.12 14.25 -9.32
CA ALA A 156 -18.78 14.45 -7.92
C ALA A 156 -17.91 15.70 -7.75
N MET A 157 -18.27 16.54 -6.78
CA MET A 157 -17.50 17.72 -6.45
C MET A 157 -16.46 17.44 -5.38
N PHE A 158 -15.32 18.09 -5.51
CA PHE A 158 -14.21 18.04 -4.58
C PHE A 158 -13.94 19.41 -3.99
N CYS A 159 -13.42 19.42 -2.77
CA CYS A 159 -13.14 20.64 -2.02
C CYS A 159 -12.28 21.67 -2.76
N GLY A 160 -11.33 21.27 -3.60
CA GLY A 160 -10.50 22.19 -4.38
C GLY A 160 -9.46 23.02 -3.61
N ALA A 161 -9.58 23.14 -2.28
CA ALA A 161 -8.65 23.90 -1.43
C ALA A 161 -7.22 23.32 -1.45
N ARG A 162 -6.20 24.13 -1.15
CA ARG A 162 -4.81 23.66 -1.15
C ARG A 162 -4.60 22.53 -0.12
N LYS A 163 -3.97 21.43 -0.55
CA LYS A 163 -3.69 20.29 0.33
C LYS A 163 -2.49 20.57 1.24
N VAL A 164 -2.50 19.97 2.43
CA VAL A 164 -1.35 20.00 3.33
C VAL A 164 -0.25 19.09 2.74
N PRO A 165 1.03 19.49 2.76
CA PRO A 165 2.14 18.62 2.33
C PRO A 165 2.07 17.23 2.99
N GLY A 166 2.25 16.18 2.19
CA GLY A 166 2.15 14.79 2.65
C GLY A 166 0.73 14.29 2.92
N SER A 167 -0.32 15.05 2.57
CA SER A 167 -1.72 14.64 2.65
C SER A 167 -2.45 14.85 1.32
N SER A 168 -3.50 14.08 1.08
CA SER A 168 -4.46 14.28 -0.01
C SER A 168 -5.52 15.34 0.31
N TRP A 169 -5.51 15.91 1.51
CA TRP A 169 -6.55 16.81 2.02
C TRP A 169 -6.00 18.14 2.54
N CYS A 170 -6.85 19.16 2.55
CA CYS A 170 -6.60 20.43 3.24
C CYS A 170 -6.68 20.25 4.77
N ALA A 171 -6.28 21.26 5.54
CA ALA A 171 -6.26 21.17 7.01
C ALA A 171 -7.63 20.80 7.61
N ARG A 172 -8.73 21.33 7.05
CA ARG A 172 -10.11 21.02 7.46
C ARG A 172 -10.45 19.55 7.26
N HIS A 173 -10.35 19.07 6.01
CA HIS A 173 -10.72 17.69 5.68
C HIS A 173 -9.76 16.65 6.25
N LYS A 174 -8.49 17.02 6.43
CA LYS A 174 -7.53 16.17 7.13
C LYS A 174 -7.99 15.90 8.57
N ARG A 175 -8.48 16.92 9.29
CA ARG A 175 -9.05 16.74 10.64
C ARG A 175 -10.32 15.89 10.60
N GLN A 176 -11.21 16.12 9.64
CA GLN A 176 -12.47 15.37 9.51
C GLN A 176 -12.23 13.88 9.24
N PHE A 177 -11.43 13.52 8.22
CA PHE A 177 -11.27 12.12 7.82
C PHE A 177 -10.29 11.34 8.71
N ILE A 178 -9.19 11.95 9.15
CA ILE A 178 -8.20 11.22 9.98
C ILE A 178 -8.74 10.99 11.39
N THR A 179 -9.45 11.95 11.96
CA THR A 179 -9.97 11.83 13.34
C THR A 179 -11.08 10.78 13.42
N VAL A 180 -12.01 10.76 12.46
CA VAL A 180 -13.12 9.79 12.44
C VAL A 180 -12.63 8.36 12.26
N CYS A 181 -11.63 8.11 11.40
CA CYS A 181 -11.05 6.77 11.25
C CYS A 181 -10.25 6.28 12.48
N TYR A 182 -9.79 7.18 13.35
CA TYR A 182 -9.06 6.80 14.57
C TYR A 182 -10.01 6.44 15.72
N VAL A 183 -11.18 7.07 15.80
CA VAL A 183 -12.20 6.78 16.82
C VAL A 183 -12.89 5.45 16.55
N SER A 184 -13.23 5.13 15.29
CA SER A 184 -13.96 3.89 14.94
C SER A 184 -13.14 2.60 15.04
N ARG A 185 -11.80 2.68 15.17
CA ARG A 185 -10.92 1.50 15.36
C ARG A 185 -10.66 1.15 16.82
N ARG A 186 -11.27 1.86 17.76
CA ARG A 186 -10.97 1.75 19.20
C ARG A 186 -12.17 1.28 20.05
N SER A 187 -13.25 0.86 19.40
CA SER A 187 -14.45 0.28 20.02
C SER A 187 -14.54 -1.20 19.69
#